data_AF-A0A2M8P0Z5-F1
#
_entry.id   AF-A0A2M8P0Z5-F1
#
_cell.length_a   1.000
_cell.length_b   1.000
_cell.length_c   1.000
_cell.angle_alpha   90.00
_cell.angle_beta   90.00
_cell.angle_gamma   90.00
#
_symmetry.space_group_name_H-M   'P 1'
#
loop_
_entity.id
_entity.type
_entity.pdbx_description
1 polymer ?
#
loop_
_entity_poly.entity_id
_entity_poly.type
_entity_poly.pdbx_seq_one_letter_code
_entity_poly.pdbx_strand_id
1 'polypeptide(L)'
;MHRFFRNAIALALCLTLMFGAAIVVRRLAPPTPFALLFAAPDGTPCRQACLFGARAGETTYQEALDLLNRHPLTRDLARRERISTAGTLYEGVEMIVEVQGDAWGRLVQISLHFQPNYVQRLRLPNDSLEALPHALLTNGSMGETVAAIGIPDYVRLDGGRELRLYYQFSGLTFYYARRNERLNPSDTLTSLYMYAVPFPESPSLLAWSGFTSSERYYARVAPRSR
;
A
#
# COMPACT_ATOMS: atom_id res chain seq x y z
N MET A 1 -36.04 10.64 37.77
CA MET A 1 -35.17 11.37 36.81
C MET A 1 -33.68 11.37 37.20
N HIS A 2 -33.30 11.71 38.44
CA HIS A 2 -31.87 11.79 38.84
C HIS A 2 -31.05 10.49 38.61
N ARG A 3 -31.61 9.30 38.87
CA ARG A 3 -30.92 8.01 38.64
C ARG A 3 -30.62 7.75 37.16
N PHE A 4 -31.52 8.15 36.27
CA PHE A 4 -31.34 8.00 34.83
C PHE A 4 -30.20 8.88 34.33
N PHE A 5 -30.17 10.14 34.76
CA PHE A 5 -29.12 11.10 34.38
C PHE A 5 -27.73 10.65 34.86
N ARG A 6 -27.64 10.12 36.10
CA ARG A 6 -26.40 9.56 36.64
C ARG A 6 -25.88 8.39 35.80
N ASN A 7 -26.76 7.47 35.42
CA ASN A 7 -26.38 6.31 34.61
C ASN A 7 -25.96 6.72 33.19
N ALA A 8 -26.63 7.70 32.59
CA ALA A 8 -26.27 8.23 31.27
C ALA A 8 -24.89 8.90 31.27
N ILE A 9 -24.58 9.70 32.28
CA ILE A 9 -23.25 10.32 32.44
C ILE A 9 -22.17 9.26 32.63
N ALA A 10 -22.42 8.27 33.49
CA ALA A 10 -21.46 7.18 33.72
C ALA A 10 -21.16 6.40 32.44
N LEU A 11 -22.19 6.11 31.63
CA LEU A 11 -22.03 5.43 30.35
C LEU A 11 -21.24 6.30 29.35
N ALA A 12 -21.57 7.59 29.24
CA ALA A 12 -20.86 8.51 28.36
C ALA A 12 -19.38 8.63 28.73
N LEU A 13 -19.06 8.78 30.02
CA LEU A 13 -17.68 8.79 30.51
C LEU A 13 -16.95 7.48 30.17
N CYS A 14 -17.59 6.33 30.40
CA CYS A 14 -17.01 5.03 30.07
C CYS A 14 -16.71 4.89 28.57
N LEU A 15 -17.63 5.31 27.70
CA LEU A 15 -17.42 5.33 26.26
C LEU A 15 -16.26 6.26 25.88
N THR A 16 -16.24 7.50 26.37
CA THR A 16 -15.15 8.45 26.06
C THR A 16 -13.77 7.93 26.52
N LEU A 17 -13.71 7.26 27.68
CA LEU A 17 -12.48 6.62 28.16
C LEU A 17 -12.05 5.44 27.28
N MET A 18 -12.98 4.59 26.85
CA MET A 18 -12.67 3.48 25.94
C MET A 18 -12.17 3.97 24.58
N PHE A 19 -12.82 4.97 23.98
CA PHE A 19 -12.36 5.57 22.73
C PHE A 19 -11.02 6.31 22.90
N GLY A 20 -10.86 7.04 24.00
CA GLY A 20 -9.59 7.73 24.32
C GLY A 20 -8.43 6.73 24.47
N ALA A 21 -8.64 5.64 25.21
CA ALA A 21 -7.66 4.59 25.37
C ALA A 21 -7.31 3.92 24.04
N ALA A 22 -8.31 3.62 23.19
CA ALA A 22 -8.07 3.06 21.86
C ALA A 22 -7.23 3.99 20.97
N ILE A 23 -7.48 5.30 21.01
CA ILE A 23 -6.69 6.29 20.26
C ILE A 23 -5.24 6.33 20.77
N VAL A 24 -5.04 6.33 22.09
CA VAL A 24 -3.71 6.35 22.71
C VAL A 24 -2.94 5.07 22.37
N VAL A 25 -3.56 3.90 22.53
CA VAL A 25 -2.94 2.62 22.18
C VAL A 25 -2.57 2.57 20.69
N ARG A 26 -3.44 3.07 19.80
CA ARG A 26 -3.12 3.15 18.36
C ARG A 26 -1.92 4.05 18.07
N ARG A 27 -1.75 5.16 18.81
CA ARG A 27 -0.60 6.07 18.65
C ARG A 27 0.70 5.51 19.24
N LEU A 28 0.60 4.69 20.28
CA LEU A 28 1.74 4.07 20.96
C LEU A 28 2.13 2.72 20.36
N ALA A 29 1.24 2.07 19.61
CA ALA A 29 1.56 0.85 18.91
C ALA A 29 2.73 1.12 17.94
N PRO A 30 3.81 0.31 18.00
CA PRO A 30 4.91 0.46 17.06
C PRO A 30 4.35 0.34 15.63
N PRO A 31 4.84 1.16 14.68
CA PRO A 31 4.41 1.06 13.30
C PRO A 31 4.62 -0.37 12.82
N THR A 32 3.61 -0.93 12.16
CA THR A 32 3.80 -2.21 11.49
C THR A 32 4.93 -2.06 10.48
N PRO A 33 5.70 -3.12 10.18
CA PRO A 33 6.69 -3.07 9.10
C PRO A 33 6.13 -2.53 7.78
N PHE A 34 4.85 -2.80 7.49
CA PHE A 34 4.12 -2.23 6.36
C PHE A 34 3.98 -0.71 6.43
N ALA A 35 3.73 -0.13 7.60
CA ALA A 35 3.64 1.31 7.78
C ALA A 35 4.97 2.04 7.50
N LEU A 36 6.12 1.35 7.65
CA LEU A 36 7.43 1.92 7.29
C LEU A 36 7.55 2.20 5.78
N LEU A 37 6.75 1.55 4.93
CA LEU A 37 6.69 1.89 3.50
C LEU A 37 6.19 3.32 3.28
N PHE A 38 5.35 3.83 4.18
CA PHE A 38 4.68 5.14 4.09
C PHE A 38 5.26 6.18 5.06
N ALA A 39 6.51 5.96 5.48
CA ALA A 39 7.24 6.85 6.35
C ALA A 39 8.34 7.59 5.58
N ALA A 40 8.75 8.74 6.09
CA ALA A 40 9.96 9.43 5.68
C ALA A 40 11.21 8.62 6.10
N PRO A 41 12.42 8.94 5.59
CA PRO A 41 13.65 8.19 5.92
C PRO A 41 14.00 8.19 7.41
N ASP A 42 13.51 9.16 8.18
CA ASP A 42 13.65 9.24 9.63
C ASP A 42 12.59 8.42 10.41
N GLY A 43 11.71 7.72 9.70
CA GLY A 43 10.63 6.91 10.25
C GLY A 43 9.37 7.70 10.62
N THR A 44 9.36 9.03 10.42
CA THR A 44 8.15 9.83 10.70
C THR A 44 7.06 9.59 9.65
N PRO A 45 5.77 9.59 10.03
CA PRO A 45 4.69 9.38 9.07
C PRO A 45 4.55 10.56 8.11
N CYS A 46 4.33 10.28 6.83
CA CYS A 46 4.11 11.32 5.85
C CYS A 46 2.74 12.00 6.03
N ARG A 47 2.68 13.33 5.83
CA ARG A 47 1.41 14.09 5.89
C ARG A 47 0.46 13.74 4.74
N GLN A 48 1.02 13.38 3.60
CA GLN A 48 0.34 12.89 2.40
C GLN A 48 0.97 11.55 2.03
N ALA A 49 0.26 10.73 1.24
CA ALA A 49 0.80 9.45 0.81
C ALA A 49 2.19 9.61 0.17
N CYS A 50 3.15 8.83 0.68
CA CYS A 50 4.53 8.77 0.21
C CYS A 50 4.96 7.30 0.18
N LEU A 51 6.01 6.97 -0.57
CA LEU A 51 6.71 5.69 -0.48
C LEU A 51 8.18 5.94 -0.19
N PHE A 52 8.66 5.40 0.93
CA PHE A 52 10.04 5.62 1.40
C PHE A 52 10.38 7.12 1.53
N GLY A 53 9.38 7.95 1.85
CA GLY A 53 9.47 9.41 1.90
C GLY A 53 9.32 10.13 0.56
N ALA A 54 9.39 9.42 -0.57
CA ALA A 54 9.24 10.00 -1.90
C ALA A 54 7.76 10.13 -2.30
N ARG A 55 7.44 11.17 -3.08
CA ARG A 55 6.09 11.50 -3.52
C ARG A 55 6.09 11.72 -5.02
N ALA A 56 5.40 10.86 -5.76
CA ALA A 56 5.35 10.98 -7.21
C ALA A 56 4.68 12.31 -7.62
N GLY A 57 5.26 12.97 -8.63
CA GLY A 57 4.83 14.29 -9.11
C GLY A 57 5.42 15.48 -8.35
N GLU A 58 5.89 15.29 -7.12
CA GLU A 58 6.48 16.34 -6.29
C GLU A 58 7.99 16.15 -6.07
N THR A 59 8.43 14.93 -5.80
CA THR A 59 9.84 14.58 -5.62
C THR A 59 10.54 14.50 -6.97
N THR A 60 11.77 15.00 -7.07
CA THR A 60 12.57 14.77 -8.29
C THR A 60 13.01 13.31 -8.37
N TYR A 61 13.33 12.83 -9.57
CA TYR A 61 13.82 11.48 -9.78
C TYR A 61 15.08 11.22 -8.94
N GLN A 62 16.04 12.15 -8.96
CA GLN A 62 17.30 11.99 -8.22
C GLN A 62 17.08 12.00 -6.70
N GLU A 63 16.25 12.91 -6.18
CA GLU A 63 15.91 12.92 -4.75
C GLU A 63 15.26 11.60 -4.33
N ALA A 64 14.39 11.01 -5.15
CA ALA A 64 13.79 9.72 -4.87
C ALA A 64 14.85 8.63 -4.70
N LEU A 65 15.85 8.57 -5.59
CA LEU A 65 16.96 7.62 -5.47
C LEU A 65 17.77 7.85 -4.19
N ASP A 66 18.03 9.10 -3.83
CA ASP A 66 18.76 9.45 -2.59
C ASP A 66 17.97 9.12 -1.32
N LEU A 67 16.63 9.17 -1.38
CA LEU A 67 15.75 8.70 -0.31
C LEU A 67 15.83 7.17 -0.19
N LEU A 68 15.70 6.43 -1.31
CA LEU A 68 15.80 4.98 -1.31
C LEU A 68 17.18 4.48 -0.84
N ASN A 69 18.27 5.15 -1.22
CA ASN A 69 19.62 4.78 -0.79
C ASN A 69 19.85 4.94 0.73
N ARG A 70 19.06 5.78 1.39
CA ARG A 70 19.15 6.02 2.85
C ARG A 70 18.08 5.28 3.64
N HIS A 71 17.02 4.85 2.99
CA HIS A 71 15.86 4.28 3.66
C HIS A 71 16.18 2.86 4.18
N PRO A 72 15.84 2.52 5.44
CA PRO A 72 16.23 1.24 6.06
C PRO A 72 15.79 -0.02 5.31
N LEU A 73 14.70 0.05 4.54
CA LEU A 73 14.18 -1.08 3.76
C LEU A 73 14.81 -1.26 2.37
N THR A 74 15.50 -0.24 1.85
CA THR A 74 15.95 -0.21 0.45
C THR A 74 17.44 0.04 0.27
N ARG A 75 18.13 0.55 1.30
CA ARG A 75 19.56 0.88 1.24
C ARG A 75 20.48 -0.30 0.91
N ASP A 76 20.06 -1.51 1.24
CA ASP A 76 20.83 -2.75 1.06
C ASP A 76 20.42 -3.51 -0.23
N LEU A 77 19.55 -2.92 -1.05
CA LEU A 77 19.13 -3.51 -2.33
C LEU A 77 20.14 -3.23 -3.44
N ALA A 78 20.32 -4.20 -4.35
CA ALA A 78 21.18 -4.03 -5.51
C ALA A 78 20.54 -3.05 -6.51
N ARG A 79 21.21 -1.92 -6.75
CA ARG A 79 20.75 -0.90 -7.70
C ARG A 79 21.21 -1.24 -9.12
N ARG A 80 20.28 -1.27 -10.07
CA ARG A 80 20.53 -1.45 -11.51
C ARG A 80 19.79 -0.38 -12.32
N GLU A 81 20.40 0.09 -13.41
CA GLU A 81 19.72 0.95 -14.38
C GLU A 81 18.93 0.09 -15.37
N ARG A 82 17.71 0.50 -15.73
CA ARG A 82 16.95 -0.17 -16.79
C ARG A 82 17.40 0.34 -18.16
N ILE A 83 17.74 -0.58 -19.05
CA ILE A 83 18.19 -0.25 -20.41
C ILE A 83 17.05 0.33 -21.27
N SER A 84 15.81 -0.07 -21.03
CA SER A 84 14.66 0.23 -21.89
C SER A 84 13.80 1.42 -21.46
N THR A 85 14.05 1.97 -20.27
CA THR A 85 13.20 3.01 -19.65
C THR A 85 14.06 3.94 -18.82
N ALA A 86 13.68 5.22 -18.67
CA ALA A 86 14.30 6.16 -17.73
C ALA A 86 13.97 5.78 -16.26
N GLY A 87 14.46 4.61 -15.84
CA GLY A 87 14.10 3.98 -14.59
C GLY A 87 15.29 3.28 -13.93
N THR A 88 15.25 3.25 -12.60
CA THR A 88 16.21 2.52 -11.76
C THR A 88 15.46 1.41 -11.06
N LEU A 89 16.10 0.25 -10.98
CA LEU A 89 15.63 -0.93 -10.29
C LEU A 89 16.47 -1.14 -9.03
N TYR A 90 15.83 -1.43 -7.91
CA TYR A 90 16.43 -1.87 -6.67
C TYR A 90 15.98 -3.31 -6.43
N GLU A 91 16.90 -4.24 -6.51
CA GLU A 91 16.61 -5.67 -6.44
C GLU A 91 17.08 -6.27 -5.11
N GLY A 92 16.16 -6.93 -4.42
CA GLY A 92 16.44 -7.83 -3.31
C GLY A 92 15.86 -9.21 -3.57
N VAL A 93 16.06 -10.13 -2.62
CA VAL A 93 15.56 -11.51 -2.74
C VAL A 93 14.03 -11.57 -2.79
N GLU A 94 13.35 -10.73 -2.02
CA GLU A 94 11.90 -10.78 -1.84
C GLU A 94 11.15 -9.53 -2.30
N MET A 95 11.89 -8.46 -2.57
CA MET A 95 11.33 -7.18 -2.95
C MET A 95 12.11 -6.61 -4.12
N ILE A 96 11.36 -6.09 -5.09
CA ILE A 96 11.88 -5.21 -6.12
C ILE A 96 11.23 -3.86 -5.94
N VAL A 97 12.03 -2.80 -5.99
CA VAL A 97 11.54 -1.42 -6.11
C VAL A 97 11.96 -0.87 -7.46
N GLU A 98 11.01 -0.43 -8.26
CA GLU A 98 11.26 0.25 -9.51
C GLU A 98 10.87 1.73 -9.37
N VAL A 99 11.77 2.61 -9.81
CA VAL A 99 11.61 4.05 -9.78
C VAL A 99 11.71 4.57 -11.21
N GLN A 100 10.71 5.32 -11.68
CA GLN A 100 10.69 5.89 -13.02
C GLN A 100 10.58 7.41 -12.97
N GLY A 101 11.38 8.08 -13.81
CA GLY A 101 11.34 9.52 -14.01
C GLY A 101 10.75 9.90 -15.37
N ASP A 102 10.24 11.12 -15.50
CA ASP A 102 9.94 11.72 -16.81
C ASP A 102 11.18 12.36 -17.47
N ALA A 103 11.01 12.87 -18.68
CA ALA A 103 12.07 13.56 -19.43
C ALA A 103 12.57 14.85 -18.75
N TRP A 104 11.85 15.37 -17.76
CA TRP A 104 12.22 16.57 -16.99
C TRP A 104 12.82 16.22 -15.63
N GLY A 105 13.10 14.95 -15.37
CA GLY A 105 13.72 14.50 -14.12
C GLY A 105 12.78 14.52 -12.92
N ARG A 106 11.45 14.52 -13.12
CA ARG A 106 10.48 14.36 -12.03
C ARG A 106 10.15 12.90 -11.82
N LEU A 107 9.92 12.50 -10.57
CA LEU A 107 9.45 11.16 -10.24
C LEU A 107 8.01 10.97 -10.75
N VAL A 108 7.78 10.01 -11.64
CA VAL A 108 6.43 9.69 -12.15
C VAL A 108 5.83 8.45 -11.53
N GLN A 109 6.66 7.47 -11.16
CA GLN A 109 6.19 6.21 -10.59
C GLN A 109 7.21 5.62 -9.63
N ILE A 110 6.71 5.07 -8.53
CA ILE A 110 7.42 4.08 -7.70
C ILE A 110 6.55 2.83 -7.65
N SER A 111 7.14 1.67 -7.97
CA SER A 111 6.47 0.37 -7.85
C SER A 111 7.26 -0.59 -6.98
N LEU A 112 6.55 -1.29 -6.11
CA LEU A 112 7.07 -2.32 -5.22
C LEU A 112 6.44 -3.64 -5.64
N HIS A 113 7.27 -4.66 -5.80
CA HIS A 113 6.82 -6.02 -6.09
C HIS A 113 7.33 -6.95 -4.99
N PHE A 114 6.41 -7.69 -4.37
CA PHE A 114 6.71 -8.65 -3.31
C PHE A 114 6.71 -10.07 -3.89
N GLN A 115 7.67 -10.87 -3.47
CA GLN A 115 7.90 -12.23 -3.97
C GLN A 115 7.81 -12.33 -5.50
N PRO A 116 8.54 -11.48 -6.25
CA PRO A 116 8.48 -11.49 -7.70
C PRO A 116 8.93 -12.86 -8.25
N ASN A 117 7.97 -13.63 -8.77
CA ASN A 117 8.21 -14.98 -9.32
C ASN A 117 9.25 -15.01 -10.47
N TYR A 118 9.56 -13.86 -11.07
CA TYR A 118 10.43 -13.72 -12.24
C TYR A 118 11.93 -13.53 -11.91
N VAL A 119 12.30 -13.11 -10.71
CA VAL A 119 13.70 -12.73 -10.38
C VAL A 119 14.61 -13.94 -10.23
N GLN A 120 14.06 -15.13 -10.04
CA GLN A 120 14.85 -16.35 -10.05
C GLN A 120 15.56 -16.59 -11.40
N ARG A 121 15.09 -15.99 -12.51
CA ARG A 121 15.66 -16.23 -13.85
C ARG A 121 16.80 -15.30 -14.26
N LEU A 122 16.99 -14.16 -13.61
CA LEU A 122 18.02 -13.17 -13.98
C LEU A 122 19.27 -13.20 -13.09
N ARG A 123 19.38 -14.19 -12.19
CA ARG A 123 20.55 -14.34 -11.32
C ARG A 123 21.79 -14.66 -12.14
N LEU A 124 22.76 -13.74 -12.12
CA LEU A 124 24.14 -14.09 -12.43
C LEU A 124 24.70 -14.94 -11.28
N PRO A 125 25.45 -16.03 -11.56
CA PRO A 125 25.84 -17.02 -10.56
C PRO A 125 26.65 -16.50 -9.35
N ASN A 126 27.12 -15.25 -9.35
CA ASN A 126 28.00 -14.69 -8.32
C ASN A 126 27.41 -13.50 -7.52
N ASP A 127 26.16 -13.09 -7.76
CA ASP A 127 25.56 -12.01 -6.96
C ASP A 127 24.97 -12.59 -5.66
N SER A 128 25.67 -12.40 -4.54
CA SER A 128 25.13 -12.65 -3.20
C SER A 128 24.23 -11.48 -2.79
N LEU A 129 22.93 -11.59 -3.07
CA LEU A 129 21.94 -10.68 -2.51
C LEU A 129 21.76 -10.99 -1.02
N GLU A 130 21.94 -10.01 -0.15
CA GLU A 130 21.55 -10.15 1.25
C GLU A 130 20.04 -10.39 1.33
N ALA A 131 19.66 -11.40 2.10
CA ALA A 131 18.26 -11.60 2.42
C ALA A 131 17.81 -10.38 3.23
N LEU A 132 16.87 -9.60 2.68
CA LEU A 132 16.09 -8.66 3.49
C LEU A 132 15.57 -9.42 4.72
N PRO A 133 15.43 -8.77 5.89
CA PRO A 133 14.79 -9.40 7.02
C PRO A 133 13.38 -9.88 6.61
N HIS A 134 13.25 -11.19 6.36
CA HIS A 134 12.07 -11.88 5.83
C HIS A 134 10.75 -11.50 6.54
N ALA A 135 10.84 -10.98 7.75
CA ALA A 135 9.71 -10.60 8.59
C ALA A 135 9.05 -9.26 8.21
N LEU A 136 9.72 -8.35 7.50
CA LEU A 136 9.22 -6.98 7.34
C LEU A 136 8.14 -6.85 6.25
N LEU A 137 8.09 -7.76 5.27
CA LEU A 137 7.19 -7.61 4.10
C LEU A 137 6.24 -8.79 3.89
N THR A 138 6.43 -9.91 4.60
CA THR A 138 5.55 -11.09 4.52
C THR A 138 4.14 -10.86 5.07
N ASN A 139 3.88 -9.71 5.68
CA ASN A 139 2.64 -9.44 6.43
C ASN A 139 1.71 -8.39 5.83
N GLY A 140 2.05 -7.74 4.70
CA GLY A 140 1.16 -6.76 4.08
C GLY A 140 -0.17 -7.40 3.67
N SER A 141 -1.19 -7.26 4.53
CA SER A 141 -2.54 -7.78 4.26
C SER A 141 -3.46 -6.66 3.77
N MET A 142 -4.52 -7.04 3.07
CA MET A 142 -5.54 -6.07 2.65
C MET A 142 -6.15 -5.34 3.86
N GLY A 143 -6.41 -6.06 4.96
CA GLY A 143 -6.94 -5.50 6.20
C GLY A 143 -5.99 -4.47 6.82
N GLU A 144 -4.70 -4.80 6.88
CA GLU A 144 -3.68 -3.86 7.36
C GLU A 144 -3.58 -2.62 6.47
N THR A 145 -3.65 -2.79 5.15
CA THR A 145 -3.63 -1.65 4.22
C THR A 145 -4.81 -0.74 4.45
N VAL A 146 -6.03 -1.29 4.56
CA VAL A 146 -7.24 -0.51 4.84
C VAL A 146 -7.15 0.16 6.21
N ALA A 147 -6.56 -0.48 7.21
CA ALA A 147 -6.35 0.10 8.53
C ALA A 147 -5.30 1.22 8.55
N ALA A 148 -4.25 1.10 7.75
CA ALA A 148 -3.13 2.04 7.70
C ALA A 148 -3.43 3.27 6.81
N ILE A 149 -3.93 3.03 5.59
CA ILE A 149 -4.14 4.06 4.57
C ILE A 149 -5.57 4.60 4.59
N GLY A 150 -6.52 3.77 5.00
CA GLY A 150 -7.95 4.08 4.98
C GLY A 150 -8.73 3.27 3.95
N ILE A 151 -9.96 3.68 3.70
CA ILE A 151 -10.86 3.00 2.78
C ILE A 151 -10.47 3.36 1.32
N PRO A 152 -10.29 2.39 0.41
CA PRO A 152 -10.02 2.69 -0.99
C PRO A 152 -11.25 3.31 -1.66
N ASP A 153 -11.03 4.14 -2.67
CA ASP A 153 -12.10 4.74 -3.47
C ASP A 153 -12.77 3.66 -4.34
N TYR A 154 -11.94 2.83 -4.98
CA TYR A 154 -12.39 1.80 -5.92
C TYR A 154 -11.70 0.46 -5.72
N VAL A 155 -12.38 -0.55 -6.24
CA VAL A 155 -11.92 -1.93 -6.38
C VAL A 155 -12.03 -2.34 -7.83
N ARG A 156 -11.05 -3.10 -8.31
CA ARG A 156 -11.18 -3.86 -9.56
C ARG A 156 -10.99 -5.35 -9.29
N LEU A 157 -11.90 -6.13 -9.84
CA LEU A 157 -11.91 -7.58 -9.75
C LEU A 157 -11.49 -8.12 -11.12
N ASP A 158 -10.22 -8.45 -11.28
CA ASP A 158 -9.66 -8.85 -12.58
C ASP A 158 -9.91 -10.34 -12.87
N GLY A 159 -11.19 -10.74 -12.95
CA GLY A 159 -11.67 -12.04 -13.48
C GLY A 159 -11.01 -13.33 -12.97
N GLY A 160 -10.09 -13.23 -12.02
CA GLY A 160 -9.11 -14.24 -11.67
C GLY A 160 -8.59 -14.02 -10.25
N ARG A 161 -7.33 -14.39 -10.00
CA ARG A 161 -6.74 -14.42 -8.65
C ARG A 161 -6.15 -13.09 -8.18
N GLU A 162 -6.44 -12.00 -8.87
CA GLU A 162 -5.92 -10.67 -8.53
C GLU A 162 -7.06 -9.72 -8.14
N LEU A 163 -6.80 -8.93 -7.10
CA LEU A 163 -7.65 -7.84 -6.63
C LEU A 163 -6.82 -6.57 -6.70
N ARG A 164 -7.43 -5.47 -7.16
CA ARG A 164 -6.80 -4.16 -7.09
C ARG A 164 -7.62 -3.21 -6.25
N LEU A 165 -6.95 -2.53 -5.32
CA LEU A 165 -7.52 -1.41 -4.57
C LEU A 165 -6.91 -0.10 -5.07
N TYR A 166 -7.74 0.90 -5.33
CA TYR A 166 -7.32 2.21 -5.81
C TYR A 166 -7.61 3.27 -4.75
N TYR A 167 -6.60 4.06 -4.43
CA TYR A 167 -6.71 5.29 -3.65
C TYR A 167 -6.40 6.46 -4.58
N GLN A 168 -7.41 6.89 -5.32
CA GLN A 168 -7.29 7.75 -6.51
C GLN A 168 -6.60 9.09 -6.16
N PHE A 169 -7.01 9.73 -5.06
CA PHE A 169 -6.45 11.01 -4.63
C PHE A 169 -5.02 10.91 -4.08
N SER A 170 -4.62 9.70 -3.66
CA SER A 170 -3.26 9.42 -3.18
C SER A 170 -2.35 8.87 -4.28
N GLY A 171 -2.87 8.63 -5.49
CA GLY A 171 -2.11 8.01 -6.57
C GLY A 171 -1.64 6.58 -6.26
N LEU A 172 -2.24 5.91 -5.27
CA LEU A 172 -1.82 4.57 -4.85
C LEU A 172 -2.69 3.48 -5.49
N THR A 173 -2.07 2.39 -5.93
CA THR A 173 -2.76 1.14 -6.25
C THR A 173 -2.08 -0.03 -5.57
N PHE A 174 -2.89 -0.88 -4.94
CA PHE A 174 -2.45 -2.10 -4.28
C PHE A 174 -3.02 -3.30 -5.01
N TYR A 175 -2.17 -4.31 -5.21
CA TYR A 175 -2.47 -5.56 -5.88
C TYR A 175 -2.41 -6.68 -4.85
N TYR A 176 -3.45 -7.48 -4.75
CA TYR A 176 -3.51 -8.60 -3.82
C TYR A 176 -3.75 -9.91 -4.55
N ALA A 177 -3.05 -10.96 -4.10
CA ALA A 177 -3.38 -12.33 -4.46
C ALA A 177 -4.61 -12.76 -3.67
N ARG A 178 -5.70 -13.00 -4.41
CA ARG A 178 -6.96 -13.49 -3.87
C ARG A 178 -6.92 -14.99 -3.74
N ARG A 179 -7.38 -15.49 -2.60
CA ARG A 179 -7.61 -16.94 -2.43
C ARG A 179 -8.96 -17.35 -2.98
N ASN A 180 -9.98 -16.50 -2.80
CA ASN A 180 -11.38 -16.83 -3.05
C ASN A 180 -12.12 -15.67 -3.76
N GLU A 181 -13.36 -15.92 -4.16
CA GLU A 181 -14.26 -14.90 -4.74
C GLU A 181 -14.68 -13.80 -3.76
N ARG A 182 -14.47 -14.01 -2.47
CA ARG A 182 -14.69 -13.01 -1.43
C ARG A 182 -13.42 -12.22 -1.15
N LEU A 183 -13.55 -10.89 -1.08
CA LEU A 183 -12.49 -10.02 -0.59
C LEU A 183 -12.22 -10.37 0.87
N ASN A 184 -11.01 -10.85 1.15
CA ASN A 184 -10.63 -11.30 2.48
C ASN A 184 -9.59 -10.34 3.07
N PRO A 185 -9.79 -9.80 4.29
CA PRO A 185 -8.77 -8.99 4.95
C PRO A 185 -7.37 -9.63 5.00
N SER A 186 -7.27 -10.96 4.93
CA SER A 186 -5.99 -11.69 4.90
C SER A 186 -5.43 -11.96 3.50
N ASP A 187 -6.04 -11.43 2.43
CA ASP A 187 -5.46 -11.48 1.08
C ASP A 187 -4.11 -10.74 1.10
N THR A 188 -3.10 -11.36 0.48
CA THR A 188 -1.69 -10.97 0.59
C THR A 188 -1.31 -9.98 -0.50
N LEU A 189 -0.63 -8.90 -0.13
CA LEU A 189 -0.14 -7.89 -1.05
C LEU A 189 0.95 -8.48 -1.97
N THR A 190 0.77 -8.34 -3.27
CA THR A 190 1.73 -8.79 -4.29
C THR A 190 2.48 -7.61 -4.90
N SER A 191 1.82 -6.47 -5.07
CA SER A 191 2.47 -5.27 -5.59
C SER A 191 1.78 -4.00 -5.11
N LEU A 192 2.55 -2.92 -5.05
CA LEU A 192 2.10 -1.59 -4.68
C LEU A 192 2.69 -0.59 -5.66
N TYR A 193 1.89 0.34 -6.12
CA TYR A 193 2.29 1.36 -7.07
C TYR A 193 1.86 2.73 -6.57
N MET A 194 2.73 3.72 -6.75
CA MET A 194 2.45 5.13 -6.57
C MET A 194 2.71 5.85 -7.90
N TYR A 195 1.75 6.63 -8.35
CA TYR A 195 1.82 7.40 -9.59
C TYR A 195 1.69 8.89 -9.32
N ALA A 196 2.35 9.70 -10.15
CA ALA A 196 2.24 11.16 -10.12
C ALA A 196 0.88 11.68 -10.60
N VAL A 197 0.23 10.91 -11.48
CA VAL A 197 -1.05 11.27 -12.09
C VAL A 197 -2.14 10.38 -11.50
N PRO A 198 -3.31 10.94 -11.13
CA PRO A 198 -4.45 10.14 -10.71
C PRO A 198 -4.84 9.12 -11.77
N PHE A 199 -5.40 8.00 -11.31
CA PHE A 199 -5.90 6.98 -12.23
C PHE A 199 -7.10 7.50 -13.03
N PRO A 200 -7.14 7.23 -14.35
CA PRO A 200 -8.33 7.50 -15.13
C PRO A 200 -9.49 6.63 -14.63
N GLU A 201 -10.69 7.21 -14.60
CA GLU A 201 -11.90 6.45 -14.32
C GLU A 201 -12.10 5.37 -15.40
N SER A 202 -12.44 4.16 -14.97
CA SER A 202 -12.77 3.06 -15.88
C SER A 202 -14.12 2.47 -15.48
N PRO A 203 -14.99 2.08 -16.44
CA PRO A 203 -16.27 1.44 -16.14
C PRO A 203 -16.12 0.10 -15.39
N SER A 204 -14.92 -0.48 -15.37
CA SER A 204 -14.60 -1.68 -14.61
C SER A 204 -14.30 -1.42 -13.12
N LEU A 205 -14.23 -0.16 -12.69
CA LEU A 205 -13.97 0.21 -11.29
C LEU A 205 -15.28 0.17 -10.51
N LEU A 206 -15.26 -0.53 -9.38
CA LEU A 206 -16.40 -0.73 -8.51
C LEU A 206 -16.16 0.05 -7.21
N ALA A 207 -17.11 0.88 -6.79
CA ALA A 207 -16.99 1.61 -5.53
C ALA A 207 -16.83 0.64 -4.34
N TRP A 208 -15.91 0.96 -3.42
CA TRP A 208 -15.67 0.12 -2.26
C TRP A 208 -16.95 -0.13 -1.46
N SER A 209 -17.20 -1.40 -1.14
CA SER A 209 -18.42 -1.85 -0.46
C SER A 209 -18.10 -2.75 0.74
N GLY A 210 -16.87 -2.70 1.24
CA GLY A 210 -16.39 -3.53 2.33
C GLY A 210 -15.83 -4.89 1.88
N PHE A 211 -15.45 -5.71 2.87
CA PHE A 211 -14.96 -7.08 2.69
C PHE A 211 -16.12 -8.05 2.39
N THR A 212 -16.55 -8.08 1.12
CA THR A 212 -17.70 -8.85 0.64
C THR A 212 -17.40 -9.71 -0.59
N SER A 213 -18.38 -10.46 -1.08
CA SER A 213 -18.23 -11.30 -2.28
C SER A 213 -18.18 -10.45 -3.55
N SER A 214 -17.46 -10.93 -4.56
CA SER A 214 -17.47 -10.38 -5.92
C SER A 214 -18.90 -10.23 -6.46
N GLU A 215 -19.76 -11.21 -6.21
CA GLU A 215 -21.18 -11.17 -6.58
C GLU A 215 -21.88 -9.91 -6.05
N ARG A 216 -21.65 -9.53 -4.79
CA ARG A 216 -22.26 -8.31 -4.22
C ARG A 216 -21.73 -7.03 -4.85
N TYR A 217 -20.49 -7.02 -5.30
CA TYR A 217 -19.94 -5.90 -6.04
C TYR A 217 -20.62 -5.78 -7.42
N TYR A 218 -20.74 -6.89 -8.16
CA TYR A 218 -21.36 -6.88 -9.49
C TYR A 218 -22.87 -6.62 -9.46
N ALA A 219 -23.58 -7.14 -8.45
CA ALA A 219 -25.02 -6.91 -8.29
C ALA A 219 -25.40 -5.43 -8.13
N ARG A 220 -24.46 -4.56 -7.73
CA ARG A 220 -24.68 -3.11 -7.62
C ARG A 220 -24.55 -2.37 -8.95
N VAL A 221 -23.82 -2.94 -9.91
CA VAL A 221 -23.57 -2.34 -11.22
C VAL A 221 -24.56 -2.86 -12.28
N ALA A 222 -25.11 -4.05 -12.07
CA ALA A 222 -26.12 -4.61 -12.96
C ALA A 222 -27.31 -3.63 -13.09
N PRO A 223 -27.68 -3.20 -14.32
CA PRO A 223 -28.86 -2.38 -14.51
C PRO A 223 -30.07 -3.15 -13.99
N ARG A 224 -30.84 -2.54 -13.09
CA ARG A 224 -32.11 -3.11 -12.64
C ARG A 224 -33.03 -3.20 -13.84
N SER A 225 -33.19 -4.40 -14.40
CA SER A 225 -34.25 -4.69 -15.37
C SER A 225 -35.57 -4.39 -14.69
N ARG A 226 -36.24 -3.32 -15.13
CA ARG A 226 -37.62 -3.01 -14.73
C ARG A 226 -38.60 -3.83 -15.54
#